data_AF-A0AAD9PNX7-F1
#
_entry.id   AF-A0AAD9PNX7-F1
#
_cell.length_a   1.000
_cell.length_b   1.000
_cell.length_c   1.000
_cell.angle_alpha   90.00
_cell.angle_beta   90.00
_cell.angle_gamma   90.00
#
_symmetry.space_group_name_H-M   'P 1'
#
loop_
_entity.id
_entity.type
_entity.pdbx_description
1 polymer ?
#
loop_
_entity_poly.entity_id
_entity_poly.type
_entity_poly.pdbx_seq_one_letter_code
_entity_poly.pdbx_strand_id
1 'polypeptide(L)'
;MKTPFFNNQQCNVVITLLSFQNDANDLLDFEHKKFEKRTLVIRKAQQDGILFLVKTQGLYNLIAKDDLEKYLIENPSSLVCLKLSWANEKCTVSSPFEDGRDGPKCSNIISDQLWRRIYGRLNGCHAVPMTLKEGDRIQLGRVGLVVRYLAQRKLNSLSHLQNLITEDSLTINDSELEPESTHVIDTQQVESLQENDPKVCRICLCDDDSSGPLVVPCKCKGSMRYVHLECIRTWIKGRLKMFDCDGTPSMSFFLHKLECELCGEQYPSYIDIDNKETDFMGLDQPDPPFAVLQLDNSSDAGCFIISLNKKPSLIGRGHDCDVRLADISVSRLHAMLYFSRGHFVIEDKRSKFGTLVENAGNFTFTLEYGIPISIKIDSDLICIAAKPPFFSFLPCCLEAPRRRARFII
;
A
#
# COMPACT_ATOMS: atom_id res chain seq x y z
N MET A 1 -6.97 58.19 4.82
CA MET A 1 -8.29 57.56 4.59
C MET A 1 -8.10 56.06 4.61
N LYS A 2 -8.65 55.39 5.63
CA LYS A 2 -8.59 53.95 5.84
C LYS A 2 -9.61 53.28 4.91
N THR A 3 -9.17 52.45 3.99
CA THR A 3 -10.05 51.49 3.30
C THR A 3 -10.37 50.33 4.26
N PRO A 4 -11.62 49.84 4.28
CA PRO A 4 -12.07 48.91 5.30
C PRO A 4 -11.51 47.51 5.05
N PHE A 5 -11.16 46.84 6.14
CA PHE A 5 -10.95 45.40 6.24
C PHE A 5 -12.12 44.64 5.58
N PHE A 6 -11.88 43.98 4.46
CA PHE A 6 -12.76 42.90 3.98
C PHE A 6 -12.36 41.61 4.70
N ASN A 7 -12.93 41.43 5.89
CA ASN A 7 -12.89 40.17 6.60
C ASN A 7 -13.92 39.22 5.95
N ASN A 8 -13.50 38.45 4.94
CA ASN A 8 -14.41 37.59 4.17
C ASN A 8 -13.81 36.22 3.79
N GLN A 9 -13.11 35.58 4.71
CA GLN A 9 -12.67 34.19 4.57
C GLN A 9 -13.79 33.25 5.06
N GLN A 10 -14.51 32.60 4.14
CA GLN A 10 -15.60 31.67 4.48
C GLN A 10 -15.60 30.45 3.53
N CYS A 11 -15.32 29.23 4.00
CA CYS A 11 -15.37 28.02 3.16
C CYS A 11 -16.79 27.46 3.01
N ASN A 12 -17.18 27.10 1.78
CA ASN A 12 -18.24 26.12 1.53
C ASN A 12 -17.58 24.74 1.37
N VAL A 13 -18.11 23.71 2.04
CA VAL A 13 -17.68 22.32 1.78
C VAL A 13 -18.65 21.71 0.78
N VAL A 14 -18.09 21.16 -0.29
CA VAL A 14 -18.85 20.49 -1.35
C VAL A 14 -18.51 19.01 -1.32
N ILE A 15 -19.52 18.19 -1.06
CA ILE A 15 -19.43 16.74 -1.12
C ILE A 15 -20.08 16.30 -2.42
N THR A 16 -19.31 15.67 -3.29
CA THR A 16 -19.78 15.07 -4.54
C THR A 16 -19.74 13.57 -4.37
N LEU A 17 -20.90 12.95 -4.44
CA LEU A 17 -21.09 11.51 -4.37
C LEU A 17 -21.19 10.99 -5.79
N LEU A 18 -20.35 10.02 -6.12
CA LEU A 18 -20.32 9.35 -7.40
C LEU A 18 -20.63 7.88 -7.15
N SER A 19 -21.82 7.46 -7.52
CA SER A 19 -22.19 6.05 -7.57
C SER A 19 -21.94 5.52 -8.98
N PHE A 20 -21.31 4.37 -9.08
CA PHE A 20 -20.93 3.73 -10.33
C PHE A 20 -21.43 2.30 -10.36
N GLN A 21 -21.75 1.83 -11.57
CA GLN A 21 -21.78 0.41 -11.83
C GLN A 21 -20.35 -0.02 -12.13
N ASN A 22 -19.85 -0.99 -11.36
CA ASN A 22 -18.56 -1.58 -11.67
C ASN A 22 -18.54 -2.10 -13.12
N ASP A 23 -17.35 -2.19 -13.72
CA ASP A 23 -17.22 -2.97 -14.95
C ASP A 23 -17.51 -4.46 -14.68
N ALA A 24 -17.53 -5.28 -15.73
CA ALA A 24 -17.78 -6.71 -15.60
C ALA A 24 -16.77 -7.46 -14.69
N ASN A 25 -15.70 -6.79 -14.26
CA ASN A 25 -14.63 -7.33 -13.42
C ASN A 25 -14.55 -6.65 -12.04
N ASP A 26 -15.61 -5.98 -11.60
CA ASP A 26 -15.67 -5.27 -10.32
C ASP A 26 -14.66 -4.11 -10.15
N LEU A 27 -14.19 -3.54 -11.27
CA LEU A 27 -13.23 -2.45 -11.27
C LEU A 27 -13.86 -1.08 -11.54
N LEU A 28 -13.18 -0.09 -10.98
CA LEU A 28 -13.58 1.30 -10.93
C LEU A 28 -13.01 2.09 -12.11
N ASP A 29 -13.76 2.19 -13.22
CA ASP A 29 -13.26 2.85 -14.43
C ASP A 29 -13.36 4.39 -14.31
N PHE A 30 -12.25 5.06 -14.01
CA PHE A 30 -12.19 6.52 -13.91
C PHE A 30 -12.11 7.23 -15.27
N GLU A 31 -11.95 6.50 -16.38
CA GLU A 31 -11.96 7.06 -17.73
C GLU A 31 -13.39 7.15 -18.30
N HIS A 32 -14.28 6.23 -17.90
CA HIS A 32 -15.66 6.20 -18.38
C HIS A 32 -16.60 7.10 -17.57
N LYS A 33 -17.22 8.08 -18.25
CA LYS A 33 -17.97 9.19 -17.65
C LYS A 33 -19.40 8.88 -17.17
N LYS A 34 -19.81 7.62 -17.05
CA LYS A 34 -21.18 7.26 -16.63
C LYS A 34 -21.29 7.21 -15.11
N PHE A 35 -21.28 8.37 -14.46
CA PHE A 35 -21.47 8.49 -13.02
C PHE A 35 -22.87 9.01 -12.69
N GLU A 36 -23.54 8.38 -11.73
CA GLU A 36 -24.61 9.07 -11.02
C GLU A 36 -23.98 10.05 -10.04
N LYS A 37 -24.07 11.34 -10.36
CA LYS A 37 -23.49 12.41 -9.56
C LYS A 37 -24.54 13.06 -8.69
N ARG A 38 -24.31 13.05 -7.38
CA ARG A 38 -25.06 13.86 -6.41
C ARG A 38 -24.11 14.83 -5.72
N THR A 39 -24.60 16.01 -5.37
CA THR A 39 -23.78 17.03 -4.72
C THR A 39 -24.51 17.60 -3.52
N LEU A 40 -23.87 17.51 -2.37
CA LEU A 40 -24.26 18.15 -1.12
C LEU A 40 -23.36 19.37 -0.93
N VAL A 41 -23.96 20.51 -0.57
CA VAL A 41 -23.24 21.76 -0.32
C VAL A 41 -23.54 22.20 1.09
N ILE A 42 -22.50 22.24 1.91
CA ILE A 42 -22.54 22.70 3.30
C ILE A 42 -22.10 24.16 3.29
N ARG A 43 -23.03 25.07 3.60
CA ARG A 43 -22.79 26.52 3.68
C ARG A 43 -22.61 26.94 5.15
N LYS A 44 -21.75 27.93 5.41
CA LYS A 44 -21.31 28.40 6.75
C LYS A 44 -22.41 28.72 7.79
N ALA A 45 -23.71 28.71 7.44
CA ALA A 45 -24.79 29.03 8.36
C ALA A 45 -25.23 27.87 9.30
N GLN A 46 -24.61 26.69 9.22
CA GLN A 46 -24.88 25.57 10.13
C GLN A 46 -23.58 25.11 10.84
N GLN A 47 -23.38 25.71 12.02
CA GLN A 47 -22.63 25.25 13.21
C GLN A 47 -21.09 25.09 13.15
N ASP A 48 -20.42 25.70 14.14
CA ASP A 48 -19.31 25.03 14.83
C ASP A 48 -19.88 23.72 15.39
N GLY A 49 -19.63 22.60 14.71
CA GLY A 49 -20.36 21.38 14.94
C GLY A 49 -19.80 20.18 14.20
N ILE A 50 -20.40 19.03 14.47
CA ILE A 50 -20.03 17.74 13.91
C ILE A 50 -21.18 17.24 13.05
N LEU A 51 -20.89 16.91 11.80
CA LEU A 51 -21.81 16.27 10.87
C LEU A 51 -21.31 14.86 10.53
N PHE A 52 -22.24 13.93 10.38
CA PHE A 52 -21.98 12.57 9.95
C PHE A 52 -22.58 12.35 8.57
N LEU A 53 -21.77 11.79 7.67
CA LEU A 53 -22.26 11.31 6.38
C LEU A 53 -22.73 9.87 6.57
N VAL A 54 -24.03 9.63 6.36
CA VAL A 54 -24.69 8.35 6.63
C VAL A 54 -25.30 7.81 5.33
N LYS A 55 -25.06 6.54 5.01
CA LYS A 55 -25.66 5.82 3.88
C LYS A 55 -26.88 5.04 4.36
N THR A 56 -28.06 5.35 3.82
CA THR A 56 -29.33 4.67 4.13
C THR A 56 -29.98 4.24 2.83
N GLN A 57 -30.20 2.93 2.65
CA GLN A 57 -30.83 2.36 1.44
C GLN A 57 -30.19 2.86 0.12
N GLY A 58 -28.86 2.99 0.10
CA GLY A 58 -28.10 3.47 -1.08
C GLY A 58 -28.09 4.98 -1.30
N LEU A 59 -28.73 5.77 -0.41
CA LEU A 59 -28.68 7.24 -0.44
C LEU A 59 -27.81 7.76 0.69
N TYR A 60 -27.09 8.84 0.43
CA TYR A 60 -26.25 9.49 1.43
C TYR A 60 -26.94 10.73 1.99
N ASN A 61 -26.99 10.81 3.32
CA ASN A 61 -27.57 11.90 4.09
C ASN A 61 -26.51 12.52 5.01
N LEU A 62 -26.64 13.82 5.28
CA LEU A 62 -25.83 14.51 6.28
C LEU A 62 -26.68 14.69 7.54
N ILE A 63 -26.20 14.16 8.65
CA ILE A 63 -26.91 14.16 9.93
C ILE A 63 -26.06 14.88 10.98
N ALA A 64 -26.65 15.79 11.74
CA ALA A 64 -25.96 16.45 12.85
C ALA A 64 -25.70 15.48 14.00
N LYS A 65 -24.65 15.72 14.79
CA LYS A 65 -24.30 14.87 15.95
C LYS A 65 -25.49 14.63 16.88
N ASP A 66 -26.25 15.68 17.19
CA ASP A 66 -27.36 15.63 18.15
C ASP A 66 -28.56 14.80 17.63
N ASP A 67 -28.72 14.70 16.31
CA ASP A 67 -29.82 13.96 15.67
C ASP A 67 -29.42 12.53 15.25
N LEU A 68 -28.12 12.20 15.31
CA LEU A 68 -27.58 10.95 14.78
C LEU A 68 -28.21 9.72 15.44
N GLU A 69 -28.26 9.68 16.77
CA GLU A 69 -28.81 8.53 17.49
C GLU A 69 -30.27 8.29 17.14
N LYS A 70 -31.08 9.35 17.11
CA LYS A 70 -32.49 9.28 16.74
C LYS A 70 -32.66 8.77 15.30
N TYR A 71 -31.88 9.29 14.37
CA TYR A 71 -31.93 8.88 12.96
C TYR A 71 -31.60 7.40 12.78
N LEU A 72 -30.61 6.88 13.50
CA LEU A 72 -30.19 5.48 13.42
C LEU A 72 -31.21 4.52 14.06
N ILE A 73 -31.90 4.95 15.12
CA ILE A 73 -33.03 4.19 15.70
C ILE A 73 -34.18 4.08 14.69
N GLU A 74 -34.51 5.19 14.01
CA GLU A 74 -35.56 5.21 12.98
C GLU A 74 -35.16 4.44 11.71
N ASN A 75 -33.86 4.35 11.41
CA ASN A 75 -33.33 3.73 10.20
C ASN A 75 -32.21 2.73 10.53
N PRO A 76 -32.53 1.54 11.08
CA PRO A 76 -31.55 0.61 11.61
C PRO A 76 -30.58 0.05 10.55
N SER A 77 -30.92 0.06 9.27
CA SER A 77 -30.03 -0.37 8.17
C SER A 77 -29.05 0.71 7.69
N SER A 78 -29.04 1.87 8.34
CA SER A 78 -28.14 2.97 8.00
C SER A 78 -26.72 2.70 8.44
N LEU A 79 -25.76 3.17 7.64
CA LEU A 79 -24.34 3.00 7.90
C LEU A 79 -23.65 4.36 7.98
N VAL A 80 -22.92 4.61 9.06
CA VAL A 80 -22.15 5.85 9.23
C VAL A 80 -20.84 5.73 8.45
N CYS A 81 -20.59 6.64 7.51
CA CYS A 81 -19.45 6.58 6.60
C CYS A 81 -18.27 7.43 7.08
N LEU A 82 -18.52 8.71 7.38
CA LEU A 82 -17.48 9.70 7.64
C LEU A 82 -17.97 10.73 8.65
N LYS A 83 -17.05 11.26 9.45
CA LYS A 83 -17.26 12.40 10.33
C LYS A 83 -16.65 13.65 9.71
N LEU A 84 -17.42 14.73 9.68
CA LEU A 84 -17.01 16.07 9.28
C LEU A 84 -17.05 16.96 10.51
N SER A 85 -15.94 17.61 10.85
CA SER A 85 -15.86 18.52 11.99
C SER A 85 -15.33 19.87 11.57
N TRP A 86 -15.83 20.94 12.19
CA TRP A 86 -15.33 22.29 11.98
C TRP A 86 -14.71 22.81 13.27
N ALA A 87 -13.45 23.23 13.18
CA ALA A 87 -12.73 23.89 14.26
C ALA A 87 -11.77 24.92 13.68
N ASN A 88 -11.70 26.11 14.28
CA ASN A 88 -10.77 27.18 13.88
C ASN A 88 -10.82 27.50 12.36
N GLU A 89 -12.02 27.62 11.80
CA GLU A 89 -12.27 27.86 10.36
C GLU A 89 -11.74 26.78 9.39
N LYS A 90 -11.32 25.63 9.91
CA LYS A 90 -10.90 24.47 9.12
C LYS A 90 -11.92 23.35 9.25
N CYS A 91 -12.17 22.67 8.13
CA CYS A 91 -12.98 21.46 8.11
C CYS A 91 -12.04 20.24 8.11
N THR A 92 -12.29 19.29 9.00
CA THR A 92 -11.62 18.00 9.02
C THR A 92 -12.59 16.90 8.63
N VAL A 93 -12.11 15.95 7.83
CA VAL A 93 -12.80 14.70 7.49
C VAL A 93 -12.08 13.57 8.22
N SER A 94 -12.77 12.84 9.07
CA SER A 94 -12.19 11.75 9.85
C SER A 94 -12.99 10.47 9.73
N SER A 95 -12.38 9.39 10.21
CA SER A 95 -13.11 8.16 10.55
C SER A 95 -14.28 8.50 11.49
N PRO A 96 -15.37 7.73 11.43
CA PRO A 96 -16.46 7.86 12.38
C PRO A 96 -16.05 7.46 13.80
N PHE A 97 -14.97 6.69 13.93
CA PHE A 97 -14.32 6.32 15.19
C PHE A 97 -13.42 7.47 15.69
N GLU A 98 -13.68 7.96 16.90
CA GLU A 98 -12.68 8.66 17.73
C GLU A 98 -12.39 7.79 18.95
N ASP A 99 -11.13 7.80 19.39
CA ASP A 99 -10.64 7.08 20.56
C ASP A 99 -11.56 7.29 21.77
N GLY A 100 -11.81 6.18 22.49
CA GLY A 100 -12.87 6.03 23.48
C GLY A 100 -13.12 7.24 24.38
N ARG A 101 -14.30 7.85 24.18
CA ARG A 101 -15.25 8.35 25.21
C ARG A 101 -16.42 9.14 24.61
N ASP A 102 -16.30 9.62 23.37
CA ASP A 102 -17.29 10.50 22.71
C ASP A 102 -17.83 10.00 21.33
N GLY A 103 -17.46 8.78 20.93
CA GLY A 103 -18.00 8.16 19.71
C GLY A 103 -19.48 7.76 19.88
N PRO A 104 -20.32 7.90 18.84
CA PRO A 104 -21.71 7.48 18.91
C PRO A 104 -21.78 5.97 19.21
N LYS A 105 -22.64 5.55 20.14
CA LYS A 105 -22.84 4.14 20.54
C LYS A 105 -23.57 3.34 19.45
N CYS A 106 -23.03 3.34 18.24
CA CYS A 106 -23.72 2.83 17.06
C CYS A 106 -22.96 1.64 16.49
N SER A 107 -23.65 0.50 16.39
CA SER A 107 -23.10 -0.77 15.89
C SER A 107 -23.00 -0.85 14.36
N ASN A 108 -23.60 0.09 13.63
CA ASN A 108 -23.77 0.02 12.18
C ASN A 108 -22.94 1.12 11.51
N ILE A 109 -21.63 0.89 11.45
CA ILE A 109 -20.65 1.75 10.79
C ILE A 109 -20.23 1.05 9.49
N ILE A 110 -20.03 1.83 8.41
CA ILE A 110 -19.54 1.29 7.15
C ILE A 110 -18.09 0.81 7.32
N SER A 111 -17.88 -0.43 6.88
CA SER A 111 -16.65 -1.10 6.41
C SER A 111 -15.28 -0.65 6.97
N ASP A 112 -14.50 -1.64 7.36
CA ASP A 112 -13.10 -1.60 7.77
C ASP A 112 -12.13 -1.16 6.68
N GLN A 113 -12.50 -1.25 5.40
CA GLN A 113 -11.61 -0.98 4.26
C GLN A 113 -11.97 0.31 3.51
N LEU A 114 -11.44 1.44 3.99
CA LEU A 114 -11.62 2.75 3.37
C LEU A 114 -10.46 3.10 2.47
N TRP A 115 -10.72 3.31 1.18
CA TRP A 115 -9.67 3.51 0.18
C TRP A 115 -9.59 4.96 -0.25
N ARG A 116 -8.48 5.64 0.06
CA ARG A 116 -8.21 6.99 -0.43
C ARG A 116 -7.65 6.93 -1.85
N ARG A 117 -8.25 7.69 -2.77
CA ARG A 117 -7.69 7.85 -4.12
C ARG A 117 -6.51 8.81 -4.11
N ILE A 118 -5.44 8.40 -4.78
CA ILE A 118 -4.25 9.22 -5.02
C ILE A 118 -4.43 9.95 -6.35
N TYR A 119 -4.03 11.21 -6.37
CA TYR A 119 -4.08 12.04 -7.57
C TYR A 119 -2.69 12.33 -8.11
N GLY A 120 -2.58 12.38 -9.43
CA GLY A 120 -1.37 12.83 -10.13
C GLY A 120 -1.22 14.34 -10.14
N ARG A 121 0.01 14.83 -10.34
CA ARG A 121 0.31 16.26 -10.46
C ARG A 121 -0.43 16.85 -11.67
N LEU A 122 -1.42 17.71 -11.42
CA LEU A 122 -2.14 18.44 -12.45
C LEU A 122 -1.49 19.82 -12.63
N ASN A 123 -1.27 20.23 -13.87
CA ASN A 123 -0.69 21.52 -14.22
C ASN A 123 -1.47 22.67 -13.55
N GLY A 124 -0.93 23.23 -12.46
CA GLY A 124 -1.49 24.39 -11.76
C GLY A 124 -2.49 24.12 -10.64
N CYS A 125 -2.95 22.88 -10.43
CA CYS A 125 -3.80 22.52 -9.29
C CYS A 125 -3.04 21.60 -8.35
N HIS A 126 -3.03 21.92 -7.05
CA HIS A 126 -2.38 21.16 -5.99
C HIS A 126 -2.94 19.73 -5.90
N ALA A 127 -2.45 18.83 -6.74
CA ALA A 127 -2.52 17.42 -6.44
C ALA A 127 -1.65 17.18 -5.22
N VAL A 128 -2.20 16.51 -4.21
CA VAL A 128 -1.43 16.11 -3.04
C VAL A 128 -0.94 14.70 -3.31
N PRO A 129 0.32 14.54 -3.75
CA PRO A 129 0.92 13.23 -3.78
C PRO A 129 0.99 12.73 -2.33
N MET A 130 0.84 11.43 -2.13
CA MET A 130 0.67 10.89 -0.79
C MET A 130 1.98 10.31 -0.27
N THR A 131 2.33 10.67 0.97
CA THR A 131 3.45 10.06 1.67
C THR A 131 3.06 8.67 2.15
N LEU A 132 3.88 7.68 1.83
CA LEU A 132 3.73 6.30 2.27
C LEU A 132 4.38 6.07 3.63
N LYS A 133 3.81 5.12 4.37
CA LYS A 133 4.33 4.55 5.61
C LYS A 133 4.39 3.03 5.50
N GLU A 134 5.19 2.42 6.36
CA GLU A 134 5.20 0.95 6.51
C GLU A 134 3.83 0.48 7.01
N GLY A 135 3.32 -0.59 6.41
CA GLY A 135 1.97 -1.11 6.61
C GLY A 135 0.92 -0.57 5.65
N ASP A 136 1.18 0.52 4.91
CA ASP A 136 0.22 1.06 3.94
C ASP A 136 -0.08 0.02 2.84
N ARG A 137 -1.37 -0.21 2.56
CA ARG A 137 -1.83 -1.03 1.42
C ARG A 137 -2.18 -0.15 0.22
N ILE A 138 -1.65 -0.49 -0.94
CA ILE A 138 -1.80 0.25 -2.20
C ILE A 138 -2.53 -0.65 -3.20
N GLN A 139 -3.68 -0.22 -3.71
CA GLN A 139 -4.42 -0.92 -4.74
C GLN A 139 -4.22 -0.26 -6.11
N LEU A 140 -3.83 -1.06 -7.10
CA LEU A 140 -3.63 -0.70 -8.50
C LEU A 140 -4.46 -1.65 -9.36
N GLY A 141 -5.70 -1.27 -9.67
CA GLY A 141 -6.64 -2.20 -10.31
C GLY A 141 -6.97 -3.39 -9.40
N ARG A 142 -6.69 -4.63 -9.84
CA ARG A 142 -6.84 -5.86 -9.05
C ARG A 142 -5.60 -6.24 -8.25
N VAL A 143 -4.50 -5.52 -8.43
CA VAL A 143 -3.24 -5.82 -7.75
C VAL A 143 -3.15 -5.00 -6.48
N GLY A 144 -3.04 -5.67 -5.34
CA GLY A 144 -2.69 -5.08 -4.05
C GLY A 144 -1.19 -5.16 -3.81
N LEU A 145 -0.62 -4.09 -3.26
CA LEU A 145 0.76 -4.02 -2.76
C LEU A 145 0.76 -3.57 -1.31
N VAL A 146 1.61 -4.15 -0.48
CA VAL A 146 1.81 -3.75 0.92
C VAL A 146 3.19 -3.16 1.09
N VAL A 147 3.29 -1.97 1.67
CA VAL A 147 4.58 -1.34 2.00
C VAL A 147 5.17 -2.04 3.21
N ARG A 148 6.19 -2.89 3.01
CA ARG A 148 6.83 -3.64 4.10
C ARG A 148 7.94 -2.88 4.79
N TYR A 149 8.74 -2.17 4.01
CA TYR A 149 9.92 -1.49 4.56
C TYR A 149 10.31 -0.25 3.74
N LEU A 150 10.68 0.83 4.42
CA LEU A 150 11.06 2.10 3.83
C LEU A 150 12.40 2.60 4.39
N ALA A 151 13.49 2.24 3.70
CA ALA A 151 14.84 2.54 4.15
C ALA A 151 15.30 3.94 3.74
N GLN A 152 15.70 4.77 4.72
CA GLN A 152 16.31 6.08 4.45
C GLN A 152 17.81 6.12 4.69
N ARG A 153 18.37 5.12 5.38
CA ARG A 153 19.78 5.01 5.77
C ARG A 153 20.26 3.59 5.58
N LYS A 154 21.57 3.42 5.40
CA LYS A 154 22.20 2.13 5.11
C LYS A 154 22.17 1.29 6.40
N LEU A 155 21.56 0.11 6.34
CA LEU A 155 21.68 -0.93 7.38
C LEU A 155 22.55 -2.07 6.82
N ASN A 156 22.92 -3.02 7.67
CA ASN A 156 24.01 -3.95 7.36
C ASN A 156 23.61 -5.20 6.52
N SER A 157 22.32 -5.61 6.40
CA SER A 157 21.94 -6.79 5.59
C SER A 157 20.45 -6.86 5.18
N LEU A 158 20.13 -7.42 3.99
CA LEU A 158 18.76 -7.70 3.53
C LEU A 158 18.19 -9.05 4.00
N SER A 159 18.95 -9.90 4.69
CA SER A 159 18.52 -11.27 5.01
C SER A 159 17.23 -11.34 5.82
N HIS A 160 16.95 -10.31 6.63
CA HIS A 160 15.70 -10.20 7.38
C HIS A 160 14.46 -10.02 6.47
N LEU A 161 14.60 -9.57 5.21
CA LEU A 161 13.48 -9.45 4.28
C LEU A 161 12.84 -10.80 3.94
N GLN A 162 13.61 -11.90 3.97
CA GLN A 162 13.03 -13.22 3.76
C GLN A 162 12.10 -13.61 4.91
N ASN A 163 12.42 -13.24 6.15
CA ASN A 163 11.52 -13.45 7.29
C ASN A 163 10.21 -12.66 7.10
N LEU A 164 10.30 -11.41 6.62
CA LEU A 164 9.11 -10.60 6.29
C LEU A 164 8.23 -11.23 5.20
N ILE A 165 8.82 -11.92 4.21
CA ILE A 165 8.05 -12.63 3.17
C ILE A 165 7.36 -13.87 3.75
N THR A 166 7.98 -14.53 4.74
CA THR A 166 7.52 -15.80 5.30
C THR A 166 6.48 -15.63 6.41
N GLU A 167 6.57 -14.57 7.23
CA GLU A 167 5.69 -14.33 8.39
C GLU A 167 4.20 -14.15 8.02
N ASP A 168 3.86 -13.58 6.86
CA ASP A 168 2.45 -13.38 6.45
C ASP A 168 1.75 -14.65 5.95
N SER A 169 2.48 -15.73 5.64
CA SER A 169 1.83 -17.00 5.25
C SER A 169 1.17 -17.71 6.44
N LEU A 170 1.41 -17.26 7.68
CA LEU A 170 0.98 -17.95 8.90
C LEU A 170 -0.08 -17.19 9.73
N THR A 171 -0.47 -15.97 9.36
CA THR A 171 -1.50 -15.23 10.11
C THR A 171 -2.93 -15.58 9.66
N ILE A 172 -3.31 -16.85 9.84
CA ILE A 172 -4.69 -17.27 10.15
C ILE A 172 -4.55 -18.35 11.23
N ASN A 173 -4.50 -17.92 12.50
CA ASN A 173 -5.11 -18.56 13.66
C ASN A 173 -4.56 -17.91 14.94
N ASP A 174 -5.43 -17.20 15.65
CA ASP A 174 -5.21 -16.82 17.04
C ASP A 174 -5.18 -18.08 17.91
N SER A 175 -4.01 -18.41 18.45
CA SER A 175 -3.88 -19.05 19.76
C SER A 175 -2.43 -18.92 20.24
N GLU A 176 -2.27 -18.40 21.46
CA GLU A 176 -1.02 -18.26 22.22
C GLU A 176 -0.06 -19.44 22.02
N LEU A 177 1.10 -19.21 21.39
CA LEU A 177 2.23 -20.13 21.41
C LEU A 177 3.55 -19.36 21.44
N GLU A 178 4.47 -19.90 22.24
CA GLU A 178 5.83 -19.49 22.56
C GLU A 178 6.72 -19.25 21.32
N PRO A 179 7.86 -18.54 21.44
CA PRO A 179 8.72 -18.23 20.29
C PRO A 179 9.21 -19.52 19.62
N GLU A 180 8.66 -19.83 18.45
CA GLU A 180 9.17 -20.89 17.59
C GLU A 180 10.60 -20.55 17.16
N SER A 181 11.49 -21.50 17.43
CA SER A 181 12.90 -21.48 17.05
C SER A 181 13.05 -21.16 15.57
N THR A 182 13.88 -20.15 15.25
CA THR A 182 14.51 -20.01 13.95
C THR A 182 15.08 -21.38 13.54
N HIS A 183 14.68 -21.90 12.38
CA HIS A 183 15.18 -23.17 11.84
C HIS A 183 16.66 -23.02 11.47
N VAL A 184 17.54 -23.13 12.47
CA VAL A 184 18.98 -23.28 12.30
C VAL A 184 19.20 -24.72 11.89
N ILE A 185 19.53 -24.95 10.63
CA ILE A 185 20.02 -26.26 10.18
C ILE A 185 21.44 -26.38 10.72
N ASP A 186 21.59 -27.09 11.84
CA ASP A 186 22.88 -27.45 12.42
C ASP A 186 23.60 -28.38 11.43
N THR A 187 24.63 -27.85 10.77
CA THR A 187 25.48 -28.58 9.83
C THR A 187 26.26 -29.71 10.49
N GLN A 188 26.42 -29.70 11.83
CA GLN A 188 27.16 -30.71 12.58
C GLN A 188 26.30 -31.91 13.01
N GLN A 189 24.98 -31.77 13.13
CA GLN A 189 24.10 -32.88 13.54
C GLN A 189 23.74 -33.88 12.43
N VAL A 190 24.06 -33.60 11.16
CA VAL A 190 23.78 -34.50 10.04
C VAL A 190 24.90 -35.53 9.80
N GLU A 191 26.02 -35.45 10.53
CA GLU A 191 27.20 -36.31 10.34
C GLU A 191 26.97 -37.79 10.68
N SER A 192 25.89 -38.17 11.37
CA SER A 192 25.76 -39.54 11.90
C SER A 192 25.07 -40.58 10.99
N LEU A 193 24.70 -40.30 9.73
CA LEU A 193 23.88 -41.25 8.94
C LEU A 193 24.16 -41.36 7.41
N GLN A 194 25.41 -41.26 6.92
CA GLN A 194 25.90 -41.91 5.66
C GLN A 194 27.32 -41.40 5.28
N GLU A 195 28.38 -42.09 5.73
CA GLU A 195 29.80 -41.73 5.46
C GLU A 195 30.31 -42.04 4.03
N ASN A 196 29.45 -42.53 3.11
CA ASN A 196 29.90 -43.05 1.80
C ASN A 196 29.63 -42.14 0.59
N ASP A 197 28.99 -40.98 0.77
CA ASP A 197 28.73 -40.05 -0.34
C ASP A 197 29.87 -39.04 -0.49
N PRO A 198 30.41 -38.82 -1.71
CA PRO A 198 31.43 -37.80 -1.93
C PRO A 198 30.87 -36.41 -1.60
N LYS A 199 31.55 -35.70 -0.69
CA LYS A 199 31.25 -34.31 -0.31
C LYS A 199 31.73 -33.36 -1.42
N VAL A 200 31.03 -33.36 -2.55
CA VAL A 200 31.29 -32.45 -3.68
C VAL A 200 30.18 -31.41 -3.79
N CYS A 201 30.54 -30.18 -4.13
CA CYS A 201 29.58 -29.13 -4.41
C CYS A 201 28.75 -29.48 -5.66
N ARG A 202 27.42 -29.50 -5.55
CA ARG A 202 26.54 -29.82 -6.69
C ARG A 202 26.57 -28.80 -7.84
N ILE A 203 27.11 -27.60 -7.62
CA ILE A 203 27.14 -26.52 -8.62
C ILE A 203 28.47 -26.53 -9.39
N CYS A 204 29.61 -26.46 -8.68
CA CYS A 204 30.92 -26.42 -9.34
C CYS A 204 31.57 -27.80 -9.51
N LEU A 205 31.02 -28.84 -8.87
CA LEU A 205 31.54 -30.21 -8.88
C LEU A 205 32.95 -30.38 -8.27
N CYS A 206 33.40 -29.39 -7.48
CA CYS A 206 34.65 -29.44 -6.73
C CYS A 206 34.42 -29.88 -5.28
N ASP A 207 35.43 -30.47 -4.66
CA ASP A 207 35.52 -30.89 -3.26
C ASP A 207 36.44 -29.99 -2.41
N ASP A 208 36.98 -28.91 -3.00
CA ASP A 208 37.84 -27.94 -2.32
C ASP A 208 37.08 -26.71 -1.79
N ASP A 209 37.61 -26.08 -0.74
CA ASP A 209 37.01 -24.90 -0.11
C ASP A 209 37.30 -23.58 -0.85
N SER A 210 37.75 -23.61 -2.12
CA SER A 210 38.13 -22.38 -2.85
C SER A 210 36.95 -21.42 -3.05
N SER A 211 35.72 -21.93 -3.04
CA SER A 211 34.47 -21.16 -3.16
C SER A 211 33.76 -20.98 -1.82
N GLY A 212 34.49 -21.09 -0.71
CA GLY A 212 33.96 -21.06 0.65
C GLY A 212 33.44 -22.43 1.12
N PRO A 213 32.93 -22.51 2.36
CA PRO A 213 32.57 -23.78 3.00
C PRO A 213 31.41 -24.47 2.28
N LEU A 214 31.46 -25.81 2.25
CA LEU A 214 30.32 -26.65 1.87
C LEU A 214 29.22 -26.56 2.93
N VAL A 215 28.01 -26.26 2.49
CA VAL A 215 26.82 -26.17 3.32
C VAL A 215 25.72 -27.11 2.82
N VAL A 216 24.76 -27.40 3.70
CA VAL A 216 23.55 -28.17 3.38
C VAL A 216 22.33 -27.26 3.54
N PRO A 217 21.90 -26.56 2.48
CA PRO A 217 20.91 -25.49 2.59
C PRO A 217 19.46 -25.99 2.49
N CYS A 218 19.25 -27.29 2.25
CA CYS A 218 17.93 -27.88 2.09
C CYS A 218 17.95 -29.38 2.41
N LYS A 219 16.78 -30.02 2.39
CA LYS A 219 16.60 -31.44 2.75
C LYS A 219 16.93 -32.43 1.62
N CYS A 220 17.70 -32.00 0.60
CA CYS A 220 18.16 -32.90 -0.46
C CYS A 220 18.98 -34.06 0.11
N LYS A 221 18.96 -35.21 -0.56
CA LYS A 221 19.68 -36.43 -0.15
C LYS A 221 20.83 -36.72 -1.12
N GLY A 222 21.73 -37.60 -0.72
CA GLY A 222 22.92 -37.94 -1.50
C GLY A 222 23.92 -36.79 -1.60
N SER A 223 24.80 -36.84 -2.61
CA SER A 223 25.76 -35.77 -2.94
C SER A 223 25.12 -34.45 -3.36
N MET A 224 23.85 -34.46 -3.80
CA MET A 224 23.10 -33.26 -4.22
C MET A 224 22.72 -32.31 -3.07
N ARG A 225 23.00 -32.70 -1.82
CA ARG A 225 22.72 -31.87 -0.64
C ARG A 225 23.81 -30.83 -0.37
N TYR A 226 25.04 -31.07 -0.84
CA TYR A 226 26.20 -30.22 -0.56
C TYR A 226 26.39 -29.15 -1.64
N VAL A 227 26.63 -27.91 -1.21
CA VAL A 227 26.93 -26.79 -2.10
C VAL A 227 27.86 -25.79 -1.41
N HIS A 228 28.81 -25.20 -2.12
CA HIS A 228 29.59 -24.10 -1.56
C HIS A 228 28.72 -22.87 -1.35
N LEU A 229 28.93 -22.17 -0.23
CA LEU A 229 28.19 -20.96 0.09
C LEU A 229 28.28 -19.90 -1.02
N GLU A 230 29.45 -19.67 -1.62
CA GLU A 230 29.59 -18.67 -2.68
C GLU A 230 28.98 -19.13 -4.01
N CYS A 231 29.00 -20.45 -4.29
CA CYS A 231 28.35 -21.00 -5.48
C CYS A 231 26.83 -20.79 -5.44
N ILE A 232 26.19 -21.06 -4.31
CA ILE A 232 24.73 -20.88 -4.18
C ILE A 232 24.36 -19.40 -4.18
N ARG A 233 25.13 -18.53 -3.54
CA ARG A 233 24.94 -17.07 -3.60
C ARG A 233 25.01 -16.52 -5.02
N THR A 234 26.00 -16.96 -5.78
CA THR A 234 26.16 -16.58 -7.20
C THR A 234 24.95 -17.03 -8.02
N TRP A 235 24.49 -18.26 -7.78
CA TRP A 235 23.30 -18.80 -8.44
C TRP A 235 22.02 -18.00 -8.10
N ILE A 236 21.82 -17.65 -6.82
CA ILE A 236 20.69 -16.81 -6.36
C ILE A 236 20.74 -15.44 -7.04
N LYS A 237 21.89 -14.74 -7.00
CA LYS A 237 22.09 -13.42 -7.62
C LYS A 237 21.76 -13.42 -9.11
N GLY A 238 22.17 -14.48 -9.83
CA GLY A 238 21.84 -14.66 -11.24
C GLY A 238 20.34 -14.81 -11.52
N ARG A 239 19.59 -15.44 -10.62
CA ARG A 239 18.12 -15.58 -10.75
C ARG A 239 17.35 -14.29 -10.47
N LEU A 240 17.86 -13.46 -9.56
CA LEU A 240 17.18 -12.23 -9.13
C LEU A 240 17.31 -11.06 -10.11
N LYS A 241 18.09 -11.20 -11.20
CA LYS A 241 18.35 -10.13 -12.19
C LYS A 241 18.73 -8.80 -11.53
N MET A 242 19.53 -8.87 -10.47
CA MET A 242 19.95 -7.70 -9.70
C MET A 242 20.90 -6.79 -10.48
N PHE A 243 21.41 -7.23 -11.63
CA PHE A 243 22.32 -6.48 -12.47
C PHE A 243 21.83 -6.51 -13.93
N ASP A 244 21.98 -5.39 -14.62
CA ASP A 244 21.74 -5.30 -16.06
C ASP A 244 22.87 -6.00 -16.83
N CYS A 245 22.73 -6.12 -18.17
CA CYS A 245 23.74 -6.73 -19.03
C CYS A 245 25.12 -6.07 -18.95
N ASP A 246 25.16 -4.80 -18.53
CA ASP A 246 26.38 -4.01 -18.39
C ASP A 246 27.00 -4.12 -16.98
N GLY A 247 26.45 -4.98 -16.12
CA GLY A 247 26.90 -5.18 -14.74
C GLY A 247 26.49 -4.07 -13.77
N THR A 248 25.63 -3.14 -14.19
CA THR A 248 25.08 -2.09 -13.33
C THR A 248 23.99 -2.65 -12.42
N PRO A 249 23.95 -2.29 -11.12
CA PRO A 249 22.87 -2.70 -10.24
C PRO A 249 21.51 -2.22 -10.77
N SER A 250 20.58 -3.15 -10.93
CA SER A 250 19.21 -2.85 -11.32
C SER A 250 18.54 -2.01 -10.23
N MET A 251 17.85 -0.96 -10.64
CA MET A 251 17.19 -0.03 -9.72
C MET A 251 16.02 -0.68 -8.99
N SER A 252 15.46 -1.76 -9.53
CA SER A 252 14.44 -2.56 -8.86
C SER A 252 14.47 -4.00 -9.33
N PHE A 253 14.23 -4.93 -8.40
CA PHE A 253 14.11 -6.35 -8.72
C PHE A 253 13.01 -6.99 -7.88
N PHE A 254 12.50 -8.12 -8.36
CA PHE A 254 11.48 -8.88 -7.68
C PHE A 254 12.11 -10.10 -7.01
N LEU A 255 12.06 -10.12 -5.68
CA LEU A 255 12.54 -11.19 -4.83
C LEU A 255 11.38 -12.16 -4.59
N HIS A 256 11.43 -13.31 -5.23
CA HIS A 256 10.54 -14.43 -4.93
C HIS A 256 11.04 -15.16 -3.68
N LYS A 257 10.15 -15.92 -3.05
CA LYS A 257 10.56 -16.92 -2.06
C LYS A 257 11.60 -17.86 -2.69
N LEU A 258 12.78 -17.94 -2.09
CA LEU A 258 13.89 -18.72 -2.61
C LEU A 258 13.72 -20.17 -2.17
N GLU A 259 13.40 -21.04 -3.13
CA GLU A 259 13.22 -22.47 -2.91
C GLU A 259 14.26 -23.27 -3.69
N CYS A 260 14.59 -24.44 -3.14
CA CYS A 260 15.45 -25.38 -3.80
C CYS A 260 14.80 -25.92 -5.07
N GLU A 261 15.50 -25.78 -6.19
CA GLU A 261 15.09 -26.23 -7.52
C GLU A 261 14.93 -27.76 -7.65
N LEU A 262 15.44 -28.52 -6.67
CA LEU A 262 15.40 -29.98 -6.65
C LEU A 262 14.29 -30.52 -5.75
N CYS A 263 14.12 -29.95 -4.55
CA CYS A 263 13.19 -30.48 -3.54
C CYS A 263 12.05 -29.52 -3.17
N GLY A 264 12.07 -28.26 -3.62
CA GLY A 264 11.06 -27.25 -3.29
C GLY A 264 11.16 -26.68 -1.88
N GLU A 265 12.07 -27.18 -1.04
CA GLU A 265 12.27 -26.65 0.31
C GLU A 265 12.78 -25.20 0.26
N GLN A 266 12.27 -24.35 1.15
CA GLN A 266 12.73 -22.97 1.25
C GLN A 266 14.19 -22.94 1.72
N TYR A 267 15.00 -22.08 1.11
CA TYR A 267 16.34 -21.82 1.59
C TYR A 267 16.28 -21.02 2.91
N PRO A 268 17.20 -21.26 3.86
CA PRO A 268 17.22 -20.52 5.11
C PRO A 268 17.74 -19.08 4.92
N SER A 269 17.30 -18.15 5.76
CA SER A 269 17.82 -16.76 5.77
C SER A 269 19.27 -16.69 6.31
N TYR A 270 19.57 -17.51 7.32
CA TYR A 270 20.88 -17.63 7.96
C TYR A 270 21.27 -19.10 8.09
N ILE A 271 22.56 -19.38 8.07
CA ILE A 271 23.12 -20.71 8.28
C ILE A 271 24.25 -20.65 9.30
N ASP A 272 24.36 -21.68 10.13
CA ASP A 272 25.47 -21.82 11.06
C ASP A 272 26.67 -22.46 10.35
N ILE A 273 27.79 -21.76 10.39
CA ILE A 273 29.09 -22.21 9.92
C ILE A 273 30.07 -21.94 11.06
N ASP A 274 30.65 -23.01 11.63
CA ASP A 274 31.63 -22.93 12.72
C ASP A 274 31.12 -22.18 13.98
N ASN A 275 29.87 -22.43 14.39
CA ASN A 275 29.19 -21.74 15.50
C ASN A 275 29.03 -20.23 15.27
N LYS A 276 28.89 -19.83 14.01
CA LYS A 276 28.69 -18.45 13.60
C LYS A 276 27.54 -18.36 12.61
N GLU A 277 26.50 -17.66 13.05
CA GLU A 277 25.37 -17.30 12.21
C GLU A 277 25.85 -16.43 11.04
N THR A 278 25.70 -16.96 9.83
CA THR A 278 26.17 -16.36 8.59
C THR A 278 24.98 -16.15 7.66
N ASP A 279 24.88 -14.96 7.07
CA ASP A 279 23.86 -14.66 6.04
C ASP A 279 23.98 -15.65 4.89
N PHE A 280 22.92 -16.41 4.64
CA PHE A 280 22.93 -17.41 3.58
C PHE A 280 22.96 -16.75 2.19
N MET A 281 22.13 -15.73 1.98
CA MET A 281 21.89 -15.16 0.66
C MET A 281 23.00 -14.22 0.19
N GLY A 282 23.72 -13.57 1.11
CA GLY A 282 24.82 -12.65 0.79
C GLY A 282 24.39 -11.52 -0.15
N LEU A 283 23.16 -11.01 0.03
CA LEU A 283 22.58 -9.96 -0.79
C LEU A 283 22.87 -8.58 -0.18
N ASP A 284 23.61 -7.77 -0.92
CA ASP A 284 23.87 -6.39 -0.53
C ASP A 284 22.58 -5.57 -0.53
N GLN A 285 22.38 -4.74 0.49
CA GLN A 285 21.28 -3.78 0.49
C GLN A 285 21.45 -2.78 -0.67
N PRO A 286 20.39 -2.46 -1.44
CA PRO A 286 20.46 -1.35 -2.39
C PRO A 286 20.78 -0.06 -1.64
N ASP A 287 21.47 0.86 -2.31
CA ASP A 287 21.77 2.15 -1.69
C ASP A 287 20.45 2.90 -1.40
N PRO A 288 20.22 3.33 -0.14
CA PRO A 288 19.05 4.11 0.23
C PRO A 288 18.99 5.46 -0.49
N PRO A 289 17.80 6.07 -0.62
CA PRO A 289 16.50 5.56 -0.18
C PRO A 289 16.00 4.38 -1.01
N PHE A 290 15.43 3.36 -0.36
CA PHE A 290 14.80 2.23 -1.05
C PHE A 290 13.51 1.78 -0.34
N ALA A 291 12.60 1.19 -1.10
CA ALA A 291 11.33 0.67 -0.61
C ALA A 291 11.20 -0.83 -0.91
N VAL A 292 10.52 -1.56 -0.02
CA VAL A 292 10.15 -2.96 -0.22
C VAL A 292 8.62 -3.04 -0.26
N LEU A 293 8.09 -3.46 -1.41
CA LEU A 293 6.65 -3.59 -1.65
C LEU A 293 6.32 -5.06 -1.91
N GLN A 294 5.49 -5.67 -1.07
CA GLN A 294 5.04 -7.05 -1.25
C GLN A 294 3.73 -7.12 -2.01
N LEU A 295 3.51 -8.16 -2.81
CA LEU A 295 2.21 -8.43 -3.40
C LEU A 295 1.24 -8.95 -2.33
N ASP A 296 0.01 -8.44 -2.31
CA ASP A 296 -1.03 -8.85 -1.33
C ASP A 296 -1.65 -10.23 -1.66
N ASN A 297 -1.19 -10.90 -2.73
CA ASN A 297 -1.74 -12.19 -3.17
C ASN A 297 -1.00 -13.36 -2.51
N SER A 298 -1.75 -14.25 -1.86
CA SER A 298 -1.23 -15.43 -1.14
C SER A 298 -0.51 -16.46 -2.02
N SER A 299 -0.70 -16.43 -3.35
CA SER A 299 -0.08 -17.40 -4.26
C SER A 299 1.31 -17.01 -4.76
N ASP A 300 1.68 -15.73 -4.68
CA ASP A 300 2.97 -15.21 -5.16
C ASP A 300 3.63 -14.39 -4.05
N ALA A 301 4.22 -15.11 -3.09
CA ALA A 301 4.89 -14.56 -1.92
C ALA A 301 6.25 -13.95 -2.31
N GLY A 302 6.21 -12.86 -3.08
CA GLY A 302 7.38 -12.11 -3.49
C GLY A 302 7.25 -10.62 -3.20
N CYS A 303 8.40 -9.95 -3.13
CA CYS A 303 8.48 -8.51 -2.90
C CYS A 303 9.32 -7.80 -3.96
N PHE A 304 8.88 -6.61 -4.34
CA PHE A 304 9.65 -5.67 -5.13
C PHE A 304 10.59 -4.92 -4.20
N ILE A 305 11.88 -4.98 -4.48
CA ILE A 305 12.90 -4.13 -3.85
C ILE A 305 13.22 -3.01 -4.82
N ILE A 306 13.01 -1.76 -4.41
CA ILE A 306 13.02 -0.58 -5.28
C ILE A 306 13.96 0.48 -4.71
N SER A 307 15.11 0.69 -5.34
CA SER A 307 15.98 1.82 -5.05
C SER A 307 15.46 3.10 -5.70
N LEU A 308 15.39 4.18 -4.92
CA LEU A 308 14.96 5.51 -5.33
C LEU A 308 16.11 6.53 -5.25
N ASN A 309 17.35 6.08 -5.04
CA ASN A 309 18.51 6.93 -4.85
C ASN A 309 18.86 7.75 -6.10
N LYS A 310 18.74 7.15 -7.29
CA LYS A 310 19.12 7.80 -8.55
C LYS A 310 17.95 8.47 -9.27
N LYS A 311 16.80 7.79 -9.34
CA LYS A 311 15.62 8.22 -10.10
C LYS A 311 14.33 7.74 -9.44
N PRO A 312 13.19 8.40 -9.70
CA PRO A 312 11.86 7.85 -9.43
C PRO A 312 11.68 6.47 -10.08
N SER A 313 10.89 5.60 -9.45
CA SER A 313 10.49 4.30 -10.00
C SER A 313 9.09 4.38 -10.61
N LEU A 314 8.94 3.87 -11.82
CA LEU A 314 7.66 3.77 -12.53
C LEU A 314 7.01 2.41 -12.22
N ILE A 315 5.73 2.45 -11.87
CA ILE A 315 4.92 1.27 -11.56
C ILE A 315 3.83 1.14 -12.64
N GLY A 316 3.72 -0.03 -13.25
CA GLY A 316 2.70 -0.29 -14.26
C GLY A 316 2.88 -1.63 -14.96
N ARG A 317 1.98 -1.95 -15.90
CA ARG A 317 2.11 -3.18 -16.72
C ARG A 317 3.00 -3.02 -17.95
N GLY A 318 3.43 -1.80 -18.24
CA GLY A 318 4.33 -1.49 -19.35
C GLY A 318 5.67 -2.20 -19.19
N HIS A 319 6.36 -2.44 -20.30
CA HIS A 319 7.70 -3.02 -20.28
C HIS A 319 8.76 -2.00 -19.83
N ASP A 320 8.46 -0.71 -20.00
CA ASP A 320 9.32 0.41 -19.58
C ASP A 320 9.19 0.76 -18.08
N CYS A 321 8.37 0.04 -17.32
CA CYS A 321 8.19 0.27 -15.89
C CYS A 321 9.25 -0.50 -15.08
N ASP A 322 9.83 0.15 -14.08
CA ASP A 322 10.79 -0.46 -13.18
C ASP A 322 10.10 -1.55 -12.33
N VAL A 323 8.88 -1.29 -11.84
CA VAL A 323 8.01 -2.28 -11.19
C VAL A 323 6.93 -2.72 -12.17
N ARG A 324 7.09 -3.92 -12.70
CA ARG A 324 6.20 -4.48 -13.71
C ARG A 324 5.11 -5.34 -13.09
N LEU A 325 3.86 -4.88 -13.17
CA LEU A 325 2.69 -5.62 -12.72
C LEU A 325 1.92 -6.13 -13.95
N ALA A 326 1.93 -7.43 -14.20
CA ALA A 326 1.43 -7.98 -15.48
C ALA A 326 -0.11 -7.92 -15.66
N ASP A 327 -0.87 -7.66 -14.61
CA ASP A 327 -2.33 -7.70 -14.65
C ASP A 327 -2.92 -6.65 -15.61
N ILE A 328 -3.94 -7.06 -16.37
CA ILE A 328 -4.58 -6.24 -17.42
C ILE A 328 -5.28 -5.00 -16.86
N SER A 329 -5.69 -5.02 -15.59
CA SER A 329 -6.30 -3.88 -14.91
C SER A 329 -5.27 -2.81 -14.53
N VAL A 330 -3.98 -3.10 -14.55
CA VAL A 330 -2.96 -2.09 -14.28
C VAL A 330 -2.73 -1.28 -15.56
N SER A 331 -2.70 0.05 -15.50
CA SER A 331 -2.30 0.88 -16.66
C SER A 331 -0.85 0.60 -17.08
N ARG A 332 -0.53 0.83 -18.36
CA ARG A 332 0.86 0.68 -18.86
C ARG A 332 1.85 1.50 -18.04
N LEU A 333 1.49 2.75 -17.77
CA LEU A 333 2.09 3.59 -16.73
C LEU A 333 0.97 3.90 -15.74
N HIS A 334 1.05 3.36 -14.52
CA HIS A 334 -0.03 3.46 -13.55
C HIS A 334 0.29 4.49 -12.47
N ALA A 335 1.45 4.34 -11.82
CA ALA A 335 1.87 5.19 -10.73
C ALA A 335 3.38 5.44 -10.80
N MET A 336 3.84 6.38 -9.99
CA MET A 336 5.25 6.69 -9.81
C MET A 336 5.54 6.78 -8.32
N LEU A 337 6.58 6.07 -7.89
CA LEU A 337 7.12 6.11 -6.54
C LEU A 337 8.42 6.92 -6.55
N TYR A 338 8.56 7.87 -5.63
CA TYR A 338 9.78 8.67 -5.52
C TYR A 338 10.04 9.10 -4.08
N PHE A 339 11.28 9.47 -3.80
CA PHE A 339 11.68 10.02 -2.51
C PHE A 339 11.83 11.54 -2.61
N SER A 340 11.19 12.29 -1.72
CA SER A 340 11.25 13.75 -1.71
C SER A 340 11.14 14.28 -0.28
N ARG A 341 12.02 15.20 0.09
CA ARG A 341 12.00 15.88 1.40
C ARG A 341 11.94 14.92 2.60
N GLY A 342 12.64 13.78 2.54
CA GLY A 342 12.64 12.80 3.62
C GLY A 342 11.45 11.83 3.62
N HIS A 343 10.61 11.87 2.60
CA HIS A 343 9.38 11.08 2.51
C HIS A 343 9.34 10.25 1.24
N PHE A 344 8.85 9.01 1.36
CA PHE A 344 8.47 8.18 0.22
C PHE A 344 7.09 8.60 -0.24
N VAL A 345 6.95 8.87 -1.53
CA VAL A 345 5.76 9.51 -2.08
C VAL A 345 5.28 8.74 -3.30
N ILE A 346 4.00 8.39 -3.31
CA ILE A 346 3.33 7.79 -4.46
C ILE A 346 2.42 8.81 -5.17
N GLU A 347 2.46 8.76 -6.49
CA GLU A 347 1.68 9.61 -7.37
C GLU A 347 1.02 8.78 -8.47
N ASP A 348 -0.29 8.95 -8.65
CA ASP A 348 -1.03 8.36 -9.76
C ASP A 348 -0.66 9.02 -11.09
N LYS A 349 -0.46 8.23 -12.16
CA LYS A 349 -0.11 8.74 -13.50
C LYS A 349 -1.29 8.70 -14.46
N ARG A 350 -2.47 9.12 -13.97
CA ARG A 350 -3.76 9.11 -14.68
C ARG A 350 -4.12 7.70 -15.11
N SER A 351 -4.03 6.76 -14.18
CA SER A 351 -4.36 5.38 -14.48
C SER A 351 -5.88 5.22 -14.69
N LYS A 352 -6.24 4.18 -15.45
CA LYS A 352 -7.64 3.92 -15.81
C LYS A 352 -8.50 3.65 -14.58
N PHE A 353 -7.98 2.83 -13.67
CA PHE A 353 -8.70 2.41 -12.47
C PHE A 353 -8.21 3.06 -11.17
N GLY A 354 -7.30 4.04 -11.29
CA GLY A 354 -6.78 4.84 -10.20
C GLY A 354 -5.83 4.07 -9.28
N THR A 355 -4.97 4.83 -8.62
CA THR A 355 -4.18 4.37 -7.48
C THR A 355 -4.95 4.66 -6.20
N LEU A 356 -5.20 3.64 -5.39
CA LEU A 356 -5.86 3.79 -4.10
C LEU A 356 -4.89 3.38 -2.98
N VAL A 357 -5.00 4.01 -1.82
CA VAL A 357 -4.33 3.57 -0.60
C VAL A 357 -5.35 3.38 0.50
N GLU A 358 -5.26 2.25 1.20
CA GLU A 358 -6.11 1.95 2.33
C GLU A 358 -5.79 2.85 3.52
N ASN A 359 -6.83 3.43 4.10
CA ASN A 359 -6.76 4.08 5.39
C ASN A 359 -7.13 3.05 6.46
N ALA A 360 -6.16 2.24 6.88
CA ALA A 360 -6.38 1.32 7.99
C ALA A 360 -6.56 2.09 9.31
N GLY A 361 -7.66 1.81 10.02
CA GLY A 361 -7.95 2.39 11.34
C GLY A 361 -8.45 3.84 11.33
N ASN A 362 -8.15 4.58 12.41
CA ASN A 362 -8.59 5.96 12.60
C ASN A 362 -7.78 6.91 11.71
N PHE A 363 -8.47 7.72 10.91
CA PHE A 363 -7.82 8.74 10.08
C PHE A 363 -8.45 10.11 10.31
N THR A 364 -7.69 11.16 10.05
CA THR A 364 -8.20 12.54 10.03
C THR A 364 -7.44 13.32 8.97
N PHE A 365 -8.19 13.96 8.07
CA PHE A 365 -7.68 14.81 7.02
C PHE A 365 -8.19 16.22 7.20
N THR A 366 -7.31 17.21 7.13
CA THR A 366 -7.72 18.62 7.05
C THR A 366 -8.00 18.95 5.59
N LEU A 367 -9.18 19.52 5.31
CA LEU A 367 -9.52 19.98 3.97
C LEU A 367 -8.79 21.29 3.65
N GLU A 368 -8.01 21.27 2.59
CA GLU A 368 -7.38 22.47 2.03
C GLU A 368 -8.20 23.00 0.85
N TYR A 369 -8.18 24.33 0.66
CA TYR A 369 -8.92 24.95 -0.42
C TYR A 369 -8.41 24.50 -1.79
N GLY A 370 -9.33 24.06 -2.64
CA GLY A 370 -9.01 23.62 -4.00
C GLY A 370 -8.37 22.23 -4.09
N ILE A 371 -8.16 21.55 -2.96
CA ILE A 371 -7.60 20.19 -2.91
C ILE A 371 -8.72 19.22 -2.51
N PRO A 372 -9.29 18.47 -3.46
CA PRO A 372 -10.29 17.48 -3.14
C PRO A 372 -9.67 16.24 -2.48
N ILE A 373 -10.42 15.61 -1.59
CA ILE A 373 -10.17 14.27 -1.07
C ILE A 373 -11.20 13.33 -1.69
N SER A 374 -10.75 12.20 -2.23
CA SER A 374 -11.62 11.12 -2.71
C SER A 374 -11.45 9.89 -1.84
N ILE A 375 -12.55 9.41 -1.27
CA ILE A 375 -12.60 8.19 -0.48
C ILE A 375 -13.57 7.23 -1.18
N LYS A 376 -13.08 6.06 -1.57
CA LYS A 376 -13.89 4.95 -2.06
C LYS A 376 -14.38 4.16 -0.85
N ILE A 377 -15.69 3.92 -0.85
CA ILE A 377 -16.42 3.14 0.14
C ILE A 377 -17.25 2.13 -0.64
N ASP A 378 -16.95 0.84 -0.50
CA ASP A 378 -17.57 -0.23 -1.29
C ASP A 378 -17.51 0.08 -2.81
N SER A 379 -18.68 0.31 -3.42
CA SER A 379 -18.89 0.68 -4.82
C SER A 379 -19.26 2.17 -5.02
N ASP A 380 -19.00 3.02 -4.04
CA ASP A 380 -19.23 4.46 -4.13
C ASP A 380 -17.91 5.23 -3.96
N LEU A 381 -17.81 6.39 -4.62
CA LEU A 381 -16.69 7.31 -4.48
C LEU A 381 -17.21 8.64 -3.95
N ILE A 382 -16.69 9.02 -2.79
CA ILE A 382 -17.05 10.24 -2.08
C ILE A 382 -15.92 11.25 -2.28
N CYS A 383 -16.22 12.33 -3.01
CA CYS A 383 -15.28 13.41 -3.28
C CYS A 383 -15.64 14.63 -2.44
N ILE A 384 -14.77 15.03 -1.51
CA ILE A 384 -15.00 16.14 -0.59
C ILE A 384 -14.01 17.26 -0.93
N ALA A 385 -14.49 18.48 -1.13
CA ALA A 385 -13.64 19.62 -1.44
C ALA A 385 -14.09 20.88 -0.69
N ALA A 386 -13.13 21.59 -0.09
CA ALA A 386 -13.36 22.94 0.42
C ALA A 386 -13.25 23.95 -0.73
N LYS A 387 -14.27 24.80 -0.86
CA LYS A 387 -14.32 25.87 -1.86
C LYS A 387 -14.44 27.25 -1.20
N PRO A 388 -13.74 28.27 -1.72
CA PRO A 388 -13.99 29.65 -1.34
C PRO A 388 -15.43 30.07 -1.69
N PRO A 389 -15.98 31.10 -1.04
CA PRO A 389 -17.40 31.44 -1.11
C PRO A 389 -17.79 32.12 -2.44
N PHE A 390 -16.82 32.73 -3.14
CA PHE A 390 -17.04 33.54 -4.35
C PHE A 390 -16.44 32.99 -5.65
N PHE A 391 -15.71 31.86 -5.61
CA PHE A 391 -15.10 31.30 -6.83
C PHE A 391 -15.88 30.09 -7.34
N SER A 392 -16.54 30.27 -8.48
CA SER A 392 -17.23 29.25 -9.26
C SER A 392 -16.29 28.47 -10.19
N PHE A 393 -15.04 28.24 -9.79
CA PHE A 393 -14.22 27.26 -10.51
C PHE A 393 -14.73 25.85 -10.15
N LEU A 394 -15.29 25.18 -11.15
CA LEU A 394 -15.41 23.73 -11.14
C LEU A 394 -13.99 23.17 -10.98
N PRO A 395 -13.75 22.14 -10.15
CA PRO A 395 -12.54 21.36 -10.33
C PRO A 395 -12.53 20.92 -11.79
N CYS A 396 -11.46 21.26 -12.51
CA CYS A 396 -11.26 21.07 -13.94
C CYS A 396 -11.28 19.58 -14.37
N CYS A 397 -11.72 18.67 -13.50
CA CYS A 397 -11.67 17.24 -13.68
C CYS A 397 -13.05 16.57 -13.81
N LEU A 398 -14.18 17.26 -13.59
CA LEU A 398 -15.52 16.62 -13.59
C LEU A 398 -16.64 17.56 -14.08
N GLU A 399 -16.71 17.84 -15.39
CA GLU A 399 -17.87 18.47 -16.05
C GLU A 399 -18.88 17.44 -16.58
N ALA A 400 -20.11 17.48 -16.03
CA ALA A 400 -21.39 16.96 -16.57
C ALA A 400 -22.56 17.48 -15.68
N PRO A 401 -23.84 17.48 -16.15
CA PRO A 401 -24.83 18.53 -15.85
C PRO A 401 -25.40 18.51 -14.43
N ARG A 402 -25.80 19.70 -13.96
CA ARG A 402 -26.35 19.96 -12.62
C ARG A 402 -27.82 19.51 -12.52
N ARG A 403 -28.13 18.57 -11.61
CA ARG A 403 -29.46 18.49 -10.98
C ARG A 403 -29.32 18.84 -9.49
N ARG A 404 -30.06 19.85 -9.04
CA ARG A 404 -30.14 20.26 -7.62
C ARG A 404 -31.07 19.29 -6.89
N ALA A 405 -30.59 18.68 -5.81
CA ALA A 405 -31.43 17.91 -4.88
C ALA A 405 -31.87 18.78 -3.69
N ARG A 406 -33.02 18.45 -3.09
CA ARG A 406 -33.67 19.16 -1.99
C ARG A 406 -33.05 18.80 -0.64
N PHE A 407 -32.93 19.79 0.22
CA PHE A 407 -32.66 19.64 1.66
C PHE A 407 -33.89 19.05 2.33
N ILE A 408 -33.69 18.08 3.22
CA ILE A 408 -34.64 17.78 4.30
C ILE A 408 -33.86 18.18 5.56
N ILE A 409 -34.34 19.23 6.22
CA ILE A 409 -33.91 19.63 7.57
C ILE A 409 -34.73 18.81 8.55
#